data_AF-A0A2G6T182-F1
#
_entry.id   AF-A0A2G6T182-F1
#
_cell.length_a   1.000
_cell.length_b   1.000
_cell.length_c   1.000
_cell.angle_alpha   90.00
_cell.angle_beta   90.00
_cell.angle_gamma   90.00
#
_symmetry.space_group_name_H-M   'P 1'
#
loop_
_entity.id
_entity.type
_entity.pdbx_description
1 polymer ?
#
loop_
_entity_poly.entity_id
_entity_poly.type
_entity_poly.pdbx_seq_one_letter_code
_entity_poly.pdbx_strand_id
1 'polypeptide(L)'
;MTAYIVLETADSLLYSYELLALRHRKNEHGKHNYNTTFPLLILNASIVEGILRYWLANSIKETIDDLIKQGTAAGQNEKNIAELLLEEYLIEVEGNGGFEKLKAQYSFFFKVPLDAKSTAYNPDAIRALFTLRNVLAHGTVLVAPKVPVSSPSKRDYVDNWQSKLQMVTILLKQLTDAKDIFQALDDYKVPLHFFEQSKLFLKEVQSKLPKSTKVGKAHEAMQALNFGFRHRC
;
A
#
# COMPACT_ATOMS: atom_id res chain seq x y z
N MET A 1 -14.81 20.94 19.98
CA MET A 1 -14.36 21.47 18.67
C MET A 1 -13.13 20.68 18.25
N THR A 2 -13.13 20.05 17.08
CA THR A 2 -11.92 19.43 16.53
C THR A 2 -10.95 20.54 16.12
N ALA A 3 -9.78 20.62 16.75
CA ALA A 3 -8.82 21.71 16.59
C ALA A 3 -7.94 21.61 15.31
N TYR A 4 -8.29 20.73 14.37
CA TYR A 4 -7.46 20.45 13.20
C TYR A 4 -8.30 20.14 11.96
N ILE A 5 -7.70 20.38 10.79
CA ILE A 5 -8.22 20.04 9.46
C ILE A 5 -7.43 18.84 8.94
N VAL A 6 -8.13 17.83 8.43
CA VAL A 6 -7.50 16.65 7.81
C VAL A 6 -7.61 16.75 6.29
N LEU A 7 -6.48 16.60 5.60
CA LEU A 7 -6.41 16.47 4.15
C LEU A 7 -5.92 15.07 3.77
N GLU A 8 -6.79 14.26 3.18
CA GLU A 8 -6.42 12.96 2.64
C GLU A 8 -5.74 13.14 1.27
N THR A 9 -4.42 12.98 1.21
CA THR A 9 -3.65 13.14 -0.03
C THR A 9 -3.72 11.93 -0.96
N ALA A 10 -4.13 10.76 -0.46
CA ALA A 10 -4.31 9.56 -1.29
C ALA A 10 -5.42 9.72 -2.35
N ASP A 11 -6.41 10.59 -2.10
CA ASP A 11 -7.48 10.87 -3.07
C ASP A 11 -6.95 11.60 -4.33
N SER A 12 -6.00 12.52 -4.18
CA SER A 12 -5.38 13.18 -5.34
C SER A 12 -4.50 12.23 -6.15
N LEU A 13 -3.85 11.27 -5.48
CA LEU A 13 -3.12 10.20 -6.15
C LEU A 13 -4.06 9.27 -6.94
N LEU A 14 -5.26 9.00 -6.43
CA LEU A 14 -6.28 8.22 -7.16
C LEU A 14 -6.72 8.88 -8.46
N TYR A 15 -6.83 10.21 -8.48
CA TYR A 15 -7.12 10.93 -9.72
C TYR A 15 -5.99 10.76 -10.76
N SER A 16 -4.73 10.86 -10.31
CA SER A 16 -3.56 10.64 -11.16
C SER A 16 -3.50 9.19 -11.66
N TYR A 17 -3.82 8.24 -10.78
CA TYR A 17 -3.91 6.82 -11.10
C TYR A 17 -4.97 6.55 -12.17
N GLU A 18 -6.17 7.12 -12.02
CA GLU A 18 -7.28 6.94 -12.96
C GLU A 18 -6.92 7.39 -14.39
N LEU A 19 -6.36 8.59 -14.53
CA LEU A 19 -5.94 9.12 -15.84
C LEU A 19 -4.87 8.25 -16.49
N LEU A 20 -3.90 7.79 -15.70
CA LEU A 20 -2.82 6.93 -16.18
C LEU A 20 -3.34 5.53 -16.54
N ALA A 21 -4.26 4.98 -15.76
CA ALA A 21 -4.88 3.68 -16.01
C ALA A 21 -5.73 3.72 -17.30
N LEU A 22 -6.45 4.82 -17.55
CA LEU A 22 -7.17 5.02 -18.81
C LEU A 22 -6.21 5.02 -20.01
N ARG A 23 -5.06 5.71 -19.89
CA ARG A 23 -4.02 5.69 -20.92
C ARG A 23 -3.43 4.30 -21.12
N HIS A 24 -3.13 3.59 -20.03
CA HIS A 24 -2.58 2.24 -20.07
C HIS A 24 -3.50 1.27 -20.81
N ARG A 25 -4.81 1.31 -20.51
CA ARG A 25 -5.82 0.49 -21.19
C ARG A 25 -5.89 0.75 -22.69
N LYS A 26 -5.79 2.01 -23.12
CA LYS A 26 -5.77 2.36 -24.55
C LYS A 26 -4.54 1.78 -25.27
N ASN A 27 -3.51 1.38 -24.53
CA ASN A 27 -2.27 0.79 -25.03
C ASN A 27 -2.22 -0.74 -24.84
N GLU A 28 -3.36 -1.42 -24.66
CA GLU A 28 -3.43 -2.89 -24.44
C GLU A 28 -2.64 -3.72 -25.47
N HIS A 29 -2.58 -3.26 -26.72
CA HIS A 29 -1.80 -3.91 -27.79
C HIS A 29 -0.47 -3.19 -28.12
N GLY A 30 -0.10 -2.18 -27.34
CA GLY A 30 1.12 -1.42 -27.51
C GLY A 30 2.35 -2.16 -26.98
N LYS A 31 3.51 -1.83 -27.55
CA LYS A 31 4.82 -2.21 -26.99
C LYS A 31 5.24 -1.16 -25.96
N HIS A 32 6.05 -1.55 -24.97
CA HIS A 32 6.62 -0.63 -23.96
C HIS A 32 5.60 -0.02 -23.00
N ASN A 33 4.73 -0.86 -22.43
CA ASN A 33 3.81 -0.47 -21.37
C ASN A 33 4.49 -0.02 -20.08
N TYR A 34 5.78 -0.31 -19.88
CA TYR A 34 6.57 0.14 -18.71
C TYR A 34 6.32 1.60 -18.31
N ASN A 35 6.20 2.49 -19.30
CA ASN A 35 5.98 3.93 -19.11
C ASN A 35 4.70 4.25 -18.33
N THR A 36 3.77 3.31 -18.30
CA THR A 36 2.50 3.40 -17.58
C THR A 36 2.40 2.36 -16.48
N THR A 37 2.97 1.15 -16.65
CA THR A 37 3.01 0.11 -15.61
C THR A 37 3.73 0.61 -14.37
N PHE A 38 4.95 1.14 -14.48
CA PHE A 38 5.74 1.48 -13.29
C PHE A 38 5.10 2.58 -12.45
N PRO A 39 4.67 3.72 -13.03
CA PRO A 39 4.03 4.74 -12.22
C PRO A 39 2.68 4.25 -11.67
N LEU A 40 1.93 3.38 -12.37
CA LEU A 40 0.72 2.76 -11.81
C LEU A 40 1.02 1.89 -10.59
N LEU A 41 2.07 1.07 -10.63
CA LEU A 41 2.46 0.24 -9.48
C LEU A 41 2.86 1.10 -8.27
N ILE A 42 3.65 2.16 -8.50
CA ILE A 42 4.06 3.11 -7.45
C ILE A 42 2.84 3.81 -6.86
N LEU A 43 1.97 4.38 -7.71
CA LEU A 43 0.76 5.07 -7.26
C LEU A 43 -0.18 4.13 -6.49
N ASN A 44 -0.41 2.91 -6.97
CA ASN A 44 -1.24 1.93 -6.27
C ASN A 44 -0.72 1.65 -4.86
N ALA A 45 0.58 1.32 -4.74
CA ALA A 45 1.19 1.09 -3.43
C ALA A 45 1.09 2.32 -2.51
N SER A 46 1.33 3.52 -3.03
CA SER A 46 1.19 4.78 -2.27
C SER A 46 -0.24 5.07 -1.82
N ILE A 47 -1.24 4.77 -2.65
CA ILE A 47 -2.66 4.93 -2.30
C ILE A 47 -3.06 3.95 -1.21
N VAL A 48 -2.70 2.67 -1.36
CA VAL A 48 -2.96 1.64 -0.34
C VAL A 48 -2.31 2.00 0.98
N GLU A 49 -1.04 2.38 0.97
CA GLU A 49 -0.33 2.80 2.17
C GLU A 49 -0.96 4.05 2.82
N GLY A 50 -1.36 5.03 2.01
CA GLY A 50 -2.00 6.26 2.48
C GLY A 50 -3.35 6.00 3.15
N ILE A 51 -4.18 5.12 2.58
CA ILE A 51 -5.46 4.70 3.18
C ILE A 51 -5.22 4.00 4.51
N LEU A 52 -4.27 3.05 4.56
CA LEU A 52 -3.94 2.36 5.79
C LEU A 52 -3.43 3.31 6.88
N ARG A 53 -2.56 4.27 6.53
CA ARG A 53 -2.09 5.29 7.49
C ARG A 53 -3.22 6.16 7.98
N TYR A 54 -4.13 6.57 7.11
CA TYR A 54 -5.29 7.36 7.48
C TYR A 54 -6.14 6.66 8.55
N TRP A 55 -6.50 5.40 8.34
CA TRP A 55 -7.29 4.64 9.31
C TRP A 55 -6.59 4.54 10.67
N LEU A 56 -5.31 4.19 10.66
CA LEU A 56 -4.53 4.05 11.89
C LEU A 56 -4.39 5.39 12.63
N ALA A 57 -3.98 6.45 11.94
CA ALA A 57 -3.79 7.76 12.53
C ALA A 57 -5.10 8.33 13.10
N ASN A 58 -6.22 8.19 12.36
CA ASN A 58 -7.51 8.68 12.84
C ASN A 58 -7.99 7.88 14.08
N SER A 59 -7.81 6.56 14.12
CA SER A 59 -8.18 5.77 15.30
C SER A 59 -7.28 6.04 16.52
N ILE A 60 -5.98 6.30 16.32
CA ILE A 60 -5.09 6.74 17.41
C ILE A 60 -5.55 8.10 17.95
N LYS A 61 -5.86 9.07 17.07
CA LYS A 61 -6.36 10.39 17.47
C LYS A 61 -7.67 10.28 18.26
N GLU A 62 -8.61 9.45 17.83
CA GLU A 62 -9.86 9.22 18.56
C GLU A 62 -9.60 8.60 19.95
N THR A 63 -8.63 7.69 20.05
CA THR A 63 -8.24 7.09 21.33
C THR A 63 -7.62 8.13 22.27
N ILE A 64 -6.74 9.00 21.76
CA ILE A 64 -6.15 10.11 22.52
C ILE A 64 -7.25 11.06 23.00
N ASP A 65 -8.15 11.47 22.11
CA ASP A 65 -9.26 12.38 22.44
C ASP A 65 -10.16 11.80 23.54
N ASP A 66 -10.43 10.50 23.52
CA ASP A 66 -11.25 9.83 24.53
C ASP A 66 -10.53 9.69 25.87
N LEU A 67 -9.22 9.44 25.88
CA LEU A 67 -8.40 9.45 27.10
C LEU A 67 -8.36 10.85 27.73
N ILE A 68 -8.14 11.90 26.92
CA ILE A 68 -8.12 13.29 27.40
C ILE A 68 -9.47 13.67 28.01
N LYS A 69 -10.59 13.29 27.39
CA LYS A 69 -11.93 13.54 27.95
C LYS A 69 -12.12 12.86 29.30
N GLN A 70 -11.68 11.59 29.42
CA GLN A 70 -11.77 10.84 30.68
C GLN A 70 -10.89 11.46 31.77
N GLY A 71 -9.64 11.83 31.42
CA GLY A 71 -8.71 12.50 32.32
C GLY A 71 -9.26 13.85 32.80
N THR A 72 -9.78 14.66 31.89
CA THR A 72 -10.39 15.97 32.21
C THR A 72 -11.60 15.80 33.13
N ALA A 73 -12.46 14.82 32.88
CA ALA A 73 -13.61 14.51 33.74
C ALA A 73 -13.17 14.02 35.14
N ALA A 74 -12.00 13.40 35.24
CA ALA A 74 -11.38 12.98 36.50
C ALA A 74 -10.55 14.10 37.18
N GLY A 75 -10.56 15.33 36.65
CA GLY A 75 -9.83 16.48 37.23
C GLY A 75 -8.35 16.54 36.88
N GLN A 76 -7.90 15.80 35.86
CA GLN A 76 -6.54 15.93 35.32
C GLN A 76 -6.42 17.22 34.51
N ASN A 77 -5.38 18.00 34.79
CA ASN A 77 -5.08 19.27 34.11
C ASN A 77 -3.91 19.17 33.11
N GLU A 78 -3.23 18.02 33.09
CA GLU A 78 -2.06 17.76 32.25
C GLU A 78 -2.18 16.37 31.62
N LYS A 79 -1.44 16.17 30.53
CA LYS A 79 -1.41 14.88 29.85
C LYS A 79 -0.70 13.83 30.69
N ASN A 80 -1.26 12.63 30.74
CA ASN A 80 -0.62 11.50 31.39
C ASN A 80 0.37 10.78 30.45
N ILE A 81 1.15 9.86 31.00
CA ILE A 81 2.17 9.11 30.25
C ILE A 81 1.56 8.32 29.07
N ALA A 82 0.36 7.77 29.23
CA ALA A 82 -0.28 6.99 28.16
C ALA A 82 -0.67 7.88 26.96
N GLU A 83 -1.17 9.09 27.23
CA GLU A 83 -1.47 10.08 26.19
C GLU A 83 -0.21 10.53 25.46
N LEU A 84 0.87 10.82 26.19
CA LEU A 84 2.16 11.20 25.60
C LEU A 84 2.74 10.07 24.72
N LEU A 85 2.69 8.82 25.18
CA LEU A 85 3.16 7.67 24.40
C LEU A 85 2.33 7.47 23.12
N LEU A 86 1.02 7.71 23.16
CA LEU A 86 0.16 7.63 21.97
C LEU A 86 0.44 8.77 20.99
N GLU A 87 0.78 9.97 21.48
CA GLU A 87 1.20 11.08 20.62
C GLU A 87 2.54 10.80 19.93
N GLU A 88 3.52 10.27 20.65
CA GLU A 88 4.80 9.82 20.06
C GLU A 88 4.58 8.72 19.02
N TYR A 89 3.72 7.75 19.33
CA TYR A 89 3.36 6.68 18.41
C TYR A 89 2.66 7.22 17.15
N LEU A 90 1.78 8.21 17.30
CA LEU A 90 1.12 8.88 16.17
C LEU A 90 2.14 9.60 15.27
N ILE A 91 3.09 10.34 15.87
CA ILE A 91 4.19 10.99 15.13
C ILE A 91 4.99 9.96 14.34
N GLU A 92 5.25 8.79 14.94
CA GLU A 92 5.94 7.70 14.26
C GLU A 92 5.14 7.14 13.07
N VAL A 93 3.83 6.94 13.25
CA VAL A 93 2.91 6.48 12.19
C VAL A 93 2.83 7.47 11.04
N GLU A 94 2.80 8.78 11.31
CA GLU A 94 2.69 9.81 10.25
C GLU A 94 4.05 10.13 9.61
N GLY A 95 5.13 10.14 10.40
CA GLY A 95 6.44 10.65 9.98
C GLY A 95 7.46 9.61 9.52
N ASN A 96 7.34 8.34 9.92
CA ASN A 96 8.39 7.36 9.70
C ASN A 96 7.87 5.95 9.39
N GLY A 97 7.99 5.51 8.14
CA GLY A 97 7.95 4.08 7.82
C GLY A 97 7.66 3.77 6.37
N GLY A 98 7.97 2.55 5.94
CA GLY A 98 7.35 1.91 4.78
C GLY A 98 6.35 0.85 5.22
N PHE A 99 5.72 0.19 4.26
CA PHE A 99 4.70 -0.84 4.50
C PHE A 99 5.05 -1.88 5.58
N GLU A 100 6.31 -2.35 5.66
CA GLU A 100 6.74 -3.31 6.69
C GLU A 100 6.49 -2.82 8.13
N LYS A 101 6.76 -1.54 8.38
CA LYS A 101 6.52 -0.93 9.69
C LYS A 101 5.02 -0.76 9.93
N LEU A 102 4.27 -0.40 8.89
CA LEU A 102 2.82 -0.27 8.96
C LEU A 102 2.14 -1.59 9.32
N LYS A 103 2.63 -2.73 8.82
CA LYS A 103 2.15 -4.06 9.23
C LYS A 103 2.33 -4.29 10.74
N ALA A 104 3.50 -3.98 11.27
CA ALA A 104 3.77 -4.13 12.70
C ALA A 104 2.86 -3.23 13.54
N GLN A 105 2.65 -1.99 13.08
CA GLN A 105 1.78 -1.02 13.74
C GLN A 105 0.30 -1.48 13.74
N TYR A 106 -0.19 -2.02 12.63
CA TYR A 106 -1.54 -2.59 12.53
C TYR A 106 -1.74 -3.80 13.45
N SER A 107 -0.77 -4.73 13.47
CA SER A 107 -0.77 -5.87 14.40
C SER A 107 -0.74 -5.41 15.85
N PHE A 108 -0.01 -4.34 16.17
CA PHE A 108 0.08 -3.82 17.53
C PHE A 108 -1.23 -3.13 17.97
N PHE A 109 -1.71 -2.17 17.20
CA PHE A 109 -2.81 -1.28 17.58
C PHE A 109 -4.19 -1.92 17.36
N PHE A 110 -4.43 -2.48 16.18
CA PHE A 110 -5.73 -3.09 15.84
C PHE A 110 -5.80 -4.60 16.10
N LYS A 111 -4.66 -5.25 16.39
CA LYS A 111 -4.55 -6.73 16.39
C LYS A 111 -4.90 -7.34 15.02
N VAL A 112 -4.67 -6.59 13.94
CA VAL A 112 -4.95 -7.02 12.56
C VAL A 112 -3.63 -7.28 11.82
N PRO A 113 -3.21 -8.54 11.65
CA PRO A 113 -2.05 -8.87 10.83
C PRO A 113 -2.36 -8.67 9.33
N LEU A 114 -1.61 -7.76 8.69
CA LEU A 114 -1.77 -7.45 7.26
C LEU A 114 -1.16 -8.49 6.31
N ASP A 115 -0.33 -9.40 6.83
CA ASP A 115 0.32 -10.48 6.10
C ASP A 115 -0.31 -11.86 6.36
N ALA A 116 -1.47 -11.88 7.02
CA ALA A 116 -2.22 -13.11 7.21
C ALA A 116 -2.68 -13.70 5.87
N LYS A 117 -2.81 -15.03 5.83
CA LYS A 117 -3.40 -15.73 4.70
C LYS A 117 -4.84 -15.26 4.51
N SER A 118 -5.21 -15.02 3.26
CA SER A 118 -6.55 -14.64 2.85
C SER A 118 -7.03 -15.51 1.69
N THR A 119 -8.33 -15.74 1.63
CA THR A 119 -9.03 -16.32 0.47
C THR A 119 -9.61 -15.25 -0.46
N ALA A 120 -9.69 -13.99 -0.03
CA ALA A 120 -10.28 -12.90 -0.78
C ALA A 120 -9.26 -12.19 -1.70
N TYR A 121 -7.99 -12.14 -1.31
CA TYR A 121 -6.90 -11.60 -2.12
C TYR A 121 -5.67 -12.51 -2.03
N ASN A 122 -4.72 -12.35 -2.95
CA ASN A 122 -3.44 -13.01 -2.94
C ASN A 122 -2.43 -12.21 -2.09
N PRO A 123 -1.99 -12.73 -0.92
CA PRO A 123 -1.04 -12.01 -0.06
C PRO A 123 0.32 -11.78 -0.73
N ASP A 124 0.74 -12.68 -1.62
CA ASP A 124 1.99 -12.52 -2.35
C ASP A 124 1.90 -11.40 -3.39
N ALA A 125 0.71 -11.08 -3.90
CA ALA A 125 0.51 -9.91 -4.75
C ALA A 125 0.68 -8.60 -3.95
N ILE A 126 0.14 -8.52 -2.73
CA ILE A 126 0.34 -7.33 -1.89
C ILE A 126 1.83 -7.19 -1.53
N ARG A 127 2.48 -8.29 -1.14
CA ARG A 127 3.93 -8.26 -0.88
C ARG A 127 4.71 -7.84 -2.13
N ALA A 128 4.39 -8.40 -3.29
CA ALA A 128 5.04 -8.06 -4.56
C ALA A 128 4.85 -6.59 -4.93
N LEU A 129 3.65 -6.01 -4.72
CA LEU A 129 3.36 -4.60 -4.99
C LEU A 129 4.30 -3.68 -4.20
N PHE A 130 4.45 -3.92 -2.90
CA PHE A 130 5.33 -3.11 -2.05
C PHE A 130 6.82 -3.36 -2.31
N THR A 131 7.20 -4.60 -2.67
CA THR A 131 8.56 -4.88 -3.17
C THR A 131 8.85 -4.09 -4.45
N LEU A 132 7.94 -4.13 -5.43
CA LEU A 132 8.07 -3.38 -6.69
C LEU A 132 8.10 -1.89 -6.46
N ARG A 133 7.23 -1.34 -5.59
CA ARG A 133 7.28 0.09 -5.23
C ARG A 133 8.65 0.47 -4.69
N ASN A 134 9.22 -0.29 -3.76
CA ASN A 134 10.53 0.06 -3.18
C ASN A 134 11.64 0.01 -4.22
N VAL A 135 11.58 -0.96 -5.11
CA VAL A 135 12.53 -1.13 -6.22
C VAL A 135 12.43 0.03 -7.22
N LEU A 136 11.21 0.38 -7.63
CA LEU A 136 10.93 1.35 -8.69
C LEU A 136 10.99 2.80 -8.19
N ALA A 137 10.69 3.06 -6.91
CA ALA A 137 10.63 4.41 -6.35
C ALA A 137 11.97 5.15 -6.38
N HIS A 138 13.09 4.43 -6.44
CA HIS A 138 14.42 5.04 -6.58
C HIS A 138 14.72 5.53 -8.01
N GLY A 139 13.87 5.22 -8.99
CA GLY A 139 14.09 5.62 -10.39
C GLY A 139 15.40 5.09 -10.99
N THR A 140 15.91 3.99 -10.42
CA THR A 140 17.21 3.40 -10.79
C THR A 140 17.02 2.22 -11.73
N VAL A 141 18.12 1.60 -12.16
CA VAL A 141 18.12 0.44 -13.05
C VAL A 141 17.63 -0.80 -12.31
N LEU A 142 16.62 -1.47 -12.88
CA LEU A 142 16.23 -2.81 -12.46
C LEU A 142 17.20 -3.82 -13.05
N VAL A 143 17.91 -4.55 -12.18
CA VAL A 143 18.82 -5.63 -12.59
C VAL A 143 18.20 -6.97 -12.22
N ALA A 144 18.02 -7.84 -13.22
CA ALA A 144 17.59 -9.21 -13.01
C ALA A 144 18.54 -10.15 -13.76
N PRO A 145 18.98 -11.25 -13.14
CA PRO A 145 19.88 -12.19 -13.80
C PRO A 145 19.14 -12.99 -14.88
N LYS A 146 19.83 -13.27 -15.98
CA LYS A 146 19.31 -14.09 -17.10
C LYS A 146 19.20 -15.58 -16.73
N VAL A 147 20.02 -16.04 -15.79
CA VAL A 147 20.07 -17.43 -15.28
C VAL A 147 20.12 -17.35 -13.76
N PRO A 148 19.42 -18.21 -13.01
CA PRO A 148 19.50 -18.23 -11.56
C PRO A 148 20.95 -18.34 -11.11
N VAL A 149 21.44 -17.33 -10.39
CA VAL A 149 22.81 -17.34 -9.88
C VAL A 149 22.83 -18.19 -8.62
N SER A 150 23.67 -19.23 -8.62
CA SER A 150 23.93 -20.08 -7.46
C SER A 150 25.16 -19.58 -6.71
N SER A 151 25.13 -18.34 -6.23
CA SER A 151 26.25 -17.82 -5.45
C SER A 151 26.04 -18.10 -3.96
N PRO A 152 27.01 -18.72 -3.27
CA PRO A 152 26.95 -18.91 -1.82
C PRO A 152 27.12 -17.60 -1.03
N SER A 153 27.50 -16.49 -1.68
CA SER A 153 27.69 -15.20 -1.03
C SER A 153 26.60 -14.22 -1.47
N LYS A 154 25.70 -13.82 -0.56
CA LYS A 154 24.71 -12.75 -0.79
C LYS A 154 25.35 -11.35 -0.91
N ARG A 155 26.64 -11.26 -1.23
CA ARG A 155 27.42 -10.02 -1.32
C ARG A 155 27.41 -9.43 -2.73
N ASP A 156 27.13 -10.22 -3.75
CA ASP A 156 27.01 -9.71 -5.12
C ASP A 156 25.70 -8.95 -5.32
N TYR A 157 25.81 -7.79 -5.97
CA TYR A 157 24.68 -6.89 -6.24
C TYR A 157 23.53 -7.60 -6.97
N VAL A 158 23.86 -8.45 -7.95
CA VAL A 158 22.88 -9.21 -8.75
C VAL A 158 22.13 -10.24 -7.90
N ASP A 159 22.80 -10.89 -6.95
CA ASP A 159 22.18 -11.91 -6.08
C ASP A 159 21.20 -11.30 -5.07
N ASN A 160 21.52 -10.10 -4.58
CA ASN A 160 20.63 -9.33 -3.72
C ASN A 160 19.35 -8.95 -4.48
N TRP A 161 19.49 -8.49 -5.73
CA TRP A 161 18.36 -8.20 -6.61
C TRP A 161 17.54 -9.45 -6.96
N GLN A 162 18.20 -10.55 -7.29
CA GLN A 162 17.55 -11.84 -7.55
C GLN A 162 16.71 -12.27 -6.35
N SER A 163 17.29 -12.23 -5.15
CA SER A 163 16.60 -12.62 -3.91
C SER A 163 15.38 -11.74 -3.63
N LYS A 164 15.49 -10.42 -3.85
CA LYS A 164 14.38 -9.47 -3.66
C LYS A 164 13.25 -9.67 -4.67
N LEU A 165 13.59 -10.00 -5.91
CA LEU A 165 12.62 -10.10 -7.01
C LEU A 165 12.14 -11.52 -7.29
N GLN A 166 12.66 -12.55 -6.63
CA GLN A 166 12.35 -13.95 -6.93
C GLN A 166 10.84 -14.23 -6.84
N MET A 167 10.22 -13.87 -5.71
CA MET A 167 8.78 -14.04 -5.51
C MET A 167 7.98 -13.22 -6.53
N VAL A 168 8.39 -11.97 -6.77
CA VAL A 168 7.75 -11.08 -7.76
C VAL A 168 7.81 -11.71 -9.16
N THR A 169 8.96 -12.25 -9.54
CA THR A 169 9.19 -12.89 -10.84
C THR A 169 8.29 -14.10 -11.01
N ILE A 170 8.18 -14.97 -9.99
CA ILE A 170 7.32 -16.15 -10.03
C ILE A 170 5.86 -15.73 -10.22
N LEU A 171 5.39 -14.77 -9.42
CA LEU A 171 4.01 -14.28 -9.47
C LEU A 171 3.67 -13.65 -10.83
N LEU A 172 4.53 -12.76 -11.33
CA LEU A 172 4.27 -12.09 -12.61
C LEU A 172 4.32 -13.07 -13.79
N LYS A 173 5.24 -14.03 -13.78
CA LYS A 173 5.29 -15.08 -14.81
C LYS A 173 4.02 -15.93 -14.84
N GLN A 174 3.47 -16.28 -13.68
CA GLN A 174 2.20 -17.02 -13.60
C GLN A 174 1.02 -16.21 -14.11
N LEU A 175 1.07 -14.88 -13.96
CA LEU A 175 0.02 -13.98 -14.43
C LEU A 175 0.05 -13.75 -15.95
N THR A 176 1.25 -13.70 -16.54
CA THR A 176 1.45 -13.20 -17.91
C THR A 176 2.04 -14.23 -18.88
N ASP A 177 2.40 -15.42 -18.40
CA ASP A 177 3.16 -16.44 -19.15
C ASP A 177 4.51 -15.93 -19.73
N ALA A 178 5.07 -14.89 -19.14
CA ALA A 178 6.29 -14.25 -19.63
C ALA A 178 7.56 -15.08 -19.38
N LYS A 179 8.57 -14.90 -20.24
CA LYS A 179 9.86 -15.60 -20.15
C LYS A 179 10.76 -15.05 -19.04
N ASP A 180 10.63 -13.77 -18.72
CA ASP A 180 11.41 -13.07 -17.70
C ASP A 180 10.59 -11.94 -17.04
N ILE A 181 11.14 -11.35 -15.98
CA ILE A 181 10.47 -10.30 -15.21
C ILE A 181 10.24 -9.02 -16.03
N PHE A 182 11.12 -8.70 -16.98
CA PHE A 182 10.98 -7.50 -17.79
C PHE A 182 9.77 -7.67 -18.71
N GLN A 183 9.73 -8.76 -19.48
CA GLN A 183 8.56 -9.07 -20.31
C GLN A 183 7.27 -9.13 -19.48
N ALA A 184 7.32 -9.69 -18.27
CA ALA A 184 6.15 -9.71 -17.39
C ALA A 184 5.71 -8.30 -16.99
N LEU A 185 6.65 -7.43 -16.62
CA LEU A 185 6.39 -6.03 -16.27
C LEU A 185 5.94 -5.16 -17.47
N ASP A 186 6.20 -5.57 -18.71
CA ASP A 186 5.67 -4.92 -19.91
C ASP A 186 4.24 -5.38 -20.26
N ASP A 187 3.71 -6.37 -19.55
CA ASP A 187 2.37 -6.88 -19.79
C ASP A 187 1.30 -5.93 -19.24
N TYR A 188 0.30 -5.62 -20.07
CA TYR A 188 -0.77 -4.68 -19.74
C TYR A 188 -1.69 -5.18 -18.61
N LYS A 189 -1.70 -6.48 -18.32
CA LYS A 189 -2.53 -7.05 -17.25
C LYS A 189 -1.98 -6.74 -15.87
N VAL A 190 -0.67 -6.46 -15.76
CA VAL A 190 0.00 -6.33 -14.47
C VAL A 190 -0.60 -5.22 -13.59
N PRO A 191 -0.77 -3.97 -14.06
CA PRO A 191 -1.36 -2.93 -13.23
C PRO A 191 -2.79 -3.22 -12.80
N LEU A 192 -3.60 -3.79 -13.70
CA LEU A 192 -4.98 -4.18 -13.40
C LEU A 192 -5.03 -5.24 -12.30
N HIS A 193 -4.19 -6.28 -12.41
CA HIS A 193 -4.12 -7.33 -11.40
C HIS A 193 -3.83 -6.75 -10.01
N PHE A 194 -2.77 -5.93 -9.88
CA PHE A 194 -2.45 -5.34 -8.58
C PHE A 194 -3.53 -4.37 -8.09
N PHE A 195 -4.23 -3.66 -8.98
CA PHE A 195 -5.36 -2.81 -8.59
C PHE A 195 -6.47 -3.61 -7.91
N GLU A 196 -6.88 -4.71 -8.54
CA GLU A 196 -7.93 -5.59 -8.01
C GLU A 196 -7.53 -6.23 -6.69
N GLN A 197 -6.29 -6.73 -6.59
CA GLN A 197 -5.76 -7.28 -5.35
C GLN A 197 -5.73 -6.23 -4.22
N SER A 198 -5.31 -5.00 -4.52
CA SER A 198 -5.34 -3.90 -3.56
C SER A 198 -6.75 -3.56 -3.08
N LYS A 199 -7.75 -3.54 -3.97
CA LYS A 199 -9.15 -3.29 -3.58
C LYS A 199 -9.67 -4.36 -2.63
N LEU A 200 -9.41 -5.63 -2.95
CA LEU A 200 -9.82 -6.78 -2.14
C LEU A 200 -9.13 -6.77 -0.78
N PHE A 201 -7.83 -6.50 -0.76
CA PHE A 201 -7.04 -6.35 0.46
C PHE A 201 -7.60 -5.24 1.37
N LEU A 202 -7.83 -4.04 0.83
CA LEU A 202 -8.36 -2.93 1.63
C LEU A 202 -9.77 -3.23 2.18
N LYS A 203 -10.65 -3.86 1.38
CA LYS A 203 -11.98 -4.30 1.87
C LYS A 203 -11.85 -5.27 3.04
N GLU A 204 -10.97 -6.26 2.92
CA GLU A 204 -10.78 -7.24 3.98
C GLU A 204 -10.20 -6.61 5.24
N VAL A 205 -9.19 -5.74 5.12
CA VAL A 205 -8.63 -5.01 6.26
C VAL A 205 -9.72 -4.17 6.92
N GLN A 206 -10.45 -3.37 6.16
CA GLN A 206 -11.54 -2.54 6.66
C GLN A 206 -12.57 -3.36 7.46
N SER A 207 -12.93 -4.55 6.97
CA SER A 207 -13.90 -5.43 7.64
C SER A 207 -13.46 -5.92 9.03
N LYS A 208 -12.14 -5.88 9.31
CA LYS A 208 -11.53 -6.29 10.58
C LYS A 208 -11.26 -5.11 11.52
N LEU A 209 -11.44 -3.87 11.05
CA LEU A 209 -11.27 -2.68 11.89
C LEU A 209 -12.49 -2.44 12.78
N PRO A 210 -12.35 -1.70 13.89
CA PRO A 210 -13.48 -1.25 14.69
C PRO A 210 -14.55 -0.55 13.83
N LYS A 211 -15.83 -0.80 14.13
CA LYS A 211 -16.95 -0.17 13.39
C LYS A 211 -16.95 1.36 13.46
N SER A 212 -16.29 1.94 14.47
CA SER A 212 -16.12 3.38 14.62
C SER A 212 -15.08 3.97 13.69
N THR A 213 -14.21 3.16 13.07
CA THR A 213 -13.15 3.65 12.19
C THR A 213 -13.76 4.37 10.98
N LYS A 214 -13.42 5.65 10.84
CA LYS A 214 -13.80 6.45 9.67
C LYS A 214 -13.17 5.88 8.42
N VAL A 215 -13.99 5.67 7.39
CA VAL A 215 -13.58 5.01 6.14
C VAL A 215 -12.64 5.88 5.31
N GLY A 216 -12.81 7.19 5.32
CA GLY A 216 -12.00 8.13 4.55
C GLY A 216 -12.38 8.18 3.07
N LYS A 217 -12.21 9.36 2.47
CA LYS A 217 -12.58 9.64 1.08
C LYS A 217 -11.76 8.83 0.09
N ALA A 218 -10.47 8.64 0.36
CA ALA A 218 -9.58 7.90 -0.54
C ALA A 218 -9.99 6.43 -0.66
N HIS A 219 -10.42 5.80 0.44
CA HIS A 219 -10.92 4.43 0.37
C HIS A 219 -12.22 4.35 -0.43
N GLU A 220 -13.20 5.20 -0.15
CA GLU A 220 -14.46 5.25 -0.89
C GLU A 220 -14.23 5.44 -2.39
N ALA A 221 -13.36 6.39 -2.75
CA ALA A 221 -12.98 6.65 -4.13
C ALA A 221 -12.29 5.45 -4.78
N MET A 222 -11.37 4.76 -4.08
CA MET A 222 -10.72 3.55 -4.59
C MET A 222 -11.71 2.41 -4.81
N GLN A 223 -12.71 2.26 -3.93
CA GLN A 223 -13.72 1.22 -4.08
C GLN A 223 -14.69 1.51 -5.23
N ALA A 224 -15.03 2.79 -5.47
CA ALA A 224 -15.85 3.22 -6.59
C ALA A 224 -15.11 3.22 -7.94
N LEU A 225 -13.77 3.28 -7.93
CA LEU A 225 -12.95 3.27 -9.12
C LEU A 225 -12.88 1.87 -9.74
N ASN A 226 -13.15 1.79 -11.05
CA ASN A 226 -12.73 0.68 -11.89
C ASN A 226 -11.44 1.08 -12.61
N PHE A 227 -10.62 0.11 -13.02
CA PHE A 227 -9.35 0.40 -13.64
C PHE A 227 -9.54 1.25 -14.93
N GLY A 228 -9.17 2.54 -14.83
CA GLY A 228 -9.33 3.55 -15.89
C GLY A 228 -10.70 4.22 -16.01
N PHE A 229 -11.67 3.97 -15.12
CA PHE A 229 -13.02 4.57 -15.17
C PHE A 229 -13.66 4.68 -13.78
N ARG A 230 -14.32 5.78 -13.45
CA ARG A 230 -15.34 5.79 -12.37
C ARG A 230 -16.72 5.50 -12.94
N HIS A 231 -17.52 4.68 -12.25
CA HIS A 231 -18.97 4.76 -12.44
C HIS A 231 -19.40 6.15 -11.98
N ARG A 232 -19.70 7.04 -12.95
CA ARG A 232 -20.46 8.24 -12.64
C ARG A 232 -21.90 7.78 -12.45
N CYS A 233 -22.38 7.83 -11.21
CA CYS A 233 -23.81 7.97 -10.95
C CYS A 233 -24.27 9.32 -11.48
#